data_AF-A0AAU6FV99-F1
#
_entry.id   AF-A0AAU6FV99-F1
#
_cell.length_a   1.000
_cell.length_b   1.000
_cell.length_c   1.000
_cell.angle_alpha   90.00
_cell.angle_beta   90.00
_cell.angle_gamma   90.00
#
_symmetry.space_group_name_H-M   'P 1'
#
loop_
_entity.id
_entity.type
_entity.pdbx_description
1 polymer ?
#
loop_
_entity_poly.entity_id
_entity_poly.type
_entity_poly.pdbx_seq_one_letter_code
_entity_poly.pdbx_strand_id
1 'polypeptide(L)'
;MTRVVLIGAPIAIAAALLFNGGGNSALPKSSPTAAATASDDSASGDEAEGADDAERAEEDARVAAMPPGLAAPKMREVAWKLLASAEGSTLDWRSQYASIEDNGDGTGYNAGIIGFCSGTHDMLAFVESFTGAHPDSPLAPFVPALRKVDGSASHEGLDPGFTAAWKKSAEDPAFRAAQDRVRDQQYFEPAVRQAKLDGLGTLGQFVYFDAMVLQGPGAEEDGFYGIRKVAMARADTVTGGGNESAYLNVFLDAAREVMKSKKNQQDTSRIDTAQRYFLEHANLGLEPPLTWKMYGDTFTIPS
;
A
#
# COMPACT_ATOMS: atom_id res chain seq x y z
N MET A 1 -27.14 -16.12 14.10
CA MET A 1 -26.32 -16.16 12.86
C MET A 1 -24.93 -15.71 13.25
N THR A 2 -23.99 -16.64 13.38
CA THR A 2 -22.59 -16.32 13.64
C THR A 2 -22.07 -15.67 12.37
N ARG A 3 -21.89 -14.34 12.39
CA ARG A 3 -21.27 -13.61 11.29
C ARG A 3 -19.82 -14.08 11.23
N VAL A 4 -19.50 -14.93 10.25
CA VAL A 4 -18.12 -15.08 9.80
C VAL A 4 -17.79 -13.73 9.18
N VAL A 5 -17.05 -12.91 9.91
CA VAL A 5 -16.43 -11.72 9.31
C VAL A 5 -15.43 -12.29 8.32
N LEU A 6 -15.78 -12.25 7.03
CA LEU A 6 -14.80 -12.40 5.96
C LEU A 6 -13.94 -11.15 6.04
N ILE A 7 -12.86 -11.25 6.82
CA ILE A 7 -11.83 -10.22 6.85
C ILE A 7 -11.18 -10.24 5.47
N GLY A 8 -10.89 -9.05 4.96
CA GLY A 8 -10.39 -8.85 3.62
C GLY A 8 -9.23 -9.79 3.29
N ALA A 9 -9.20 -10.23 2.03
CA ALA A 9 -8.11 -10.99 1.47
C ALA A 9 -6.75 -10.38 1.87
N PRO A 10 -5.83 -11.14 2.50
CA PRO A 10 -4.59 -10.58 3.00
C PRO A 10 -3.74 -9.93 1.91
N ILE A 11 -3.10 -8.85 2.32
CA ILE A 11 -1.98 -8.25 1.62
C ILE A 11 -0.82 -9.24 1.67
N ALA A 12 -0.53 -9.90 0.56
CA ALA A 12 0.73 -10.59 0.39
C ALA A 12 1.78 -9.52 0.11
N ILE A 13 2.43 -9.02 1.17
CA ILE A 13 3.56 -8.09 1.05
C ILE A 13 4.75 -8.90 0.53
N ALA A 14 4.95 -8.90 -0.79
CA ALA A 14 6.25 -9.22 -1.36
C ALA A 14 7.19 -8.09 -0.92
N ALA A 15 7.95 -8.32 0.14
CA ALA A 15 8.93 -7.37 0.64
C ALA A 15 10.05 -7.18 -0.40
N ALA A 16 9.84 -6.28 -1.35
CA ALA A 16 10.91 -5.65 -2.11
C ALA A 16 11.63 -4.61 -1.22
N LEU A 17 12.08 -5.03 -0.03
CA LEU A 17 12.99 -4.26 0.84
C LEU A 17 14.44 -4.56 0.47
N LEU A 18 14.76 -4.52 -0.82
CA LEU A 18 16.12 -4.59 -1.30
C LEU A 18 16.57 -3.21 -1.77
N PHE A 19 17.57 -2.71 -1.04
CA PHE A 19 18.45 -1.58 -1.33
C PHE A 19 17.97 -0.17 -0.90
N ASN A 20 18.31 0.18 0.35
CA ASN A 20 19.16 1.35 0.54
C ASN A 20 20.30 0.96 1.51
N GLY A 21 21.54 1.17 1.09
CA GLY A 21 22.72 0.55 1.69
C GLY A 21 22.92 0.82 3.18
N GLY A 22 23.21 -0.25 3.92
CA GLY A 22 23.62 -0.23 5.33
C GLY A 22 22.62 -0.97 6.21
N GLY A 23 23.05 -2.10 6.80
CA GLY A 23 22.24 -2.99 7.63
C GLY A 23 21.73 -2.39 8.95
N ASN A 24 20.94 -1.33 8.86
CA ASN A 24 20.28 -0.69 9.98
C ASN A 24 18.77 -0.88 9.83
N SER A 25 18.14 -1.49 10.84
CA SER A 25 16.70 -1.69 11.02
C SER A 25 15.90 -0.38 11.17
N ALA A 26 16.25 0.68 10.44
CA ALA A 26 15.54 1.95 10.48
C ALA A 26 14.32 1.87 9.56
N LEU A 27 13.17 2.38 10.02
CA LEU A 27 12.05 2.64 9.13
C LEU A 27 12.53 3.40 7.89
N PRO A 28 11.97 3.10 6.71
CA PRO A 28 12.33 3.80 5.49
C PRO A 28 12.27 5.31 5.72
N LYS A 29 13.30 6.02 5.26
CA LYS A 29 13.33 7.49 5.33
C LYS A 29 12.82 8.15 4.05
N SER A 30 12.69 7.36 2.99
CA SER A 30 12.34 7.78 1.65
C SER A 30 11.47 6.72 0.96
N SER A 31 10.71 7.17 -0.02
CA SER A 31 9.91 6.30 -0.88
C SER A 31 10.75 5.35 -1.72
N PRO A 32 10.27 4.11 -1.98
CA PRO A 32 10.88 3.26 -2.98
C PRO A 32 10.81 3.96 -4.35
N THR A 33 11.96 4.07 -5.00
CA THR A 33 12.03 4.51 -6.40
C THR A 33 11.96 3.26 -7.25
N ALA A 34 11.13 3.24 -8.30
CA ALA A 34 11.23 2.19 -9.30
C ALA A 34 12.68 2.17 -9.80
N ALA A 35 13.36 1.03 -9.73
CA ALA A 35 14.70 0.92 -10.30
C ALA A 35 14.59 1.33 -11.77
N ALA A 36 15.24 2.44 -12.15
CA ALA A 36 15.42 2.79 -13.55
C ALA A 36 16.02 1.55 -14.22
N THR A 37 15.40 1.11 -15.31
CA THR A 37 15.98 0.04 -16.12
C THR A 37 17.39 0.45 -16.44
N ALA A 38 18.38 -0.25 -15.87
CA ALA A 38 19.78 -0.02 -16.19
C ALA A 38 19.94 -0.25 -17.69
N SER A 39 19.97 0.84 -18.45
CA SER A 39 20.48 0.83 -19.80
C SER A 39 21.96 0.56 -19.67
N ASP A 40 22.36 -0.61 -20.15
CA ASP A 40 23.73 -1.06 -20.27
C ASP A 40 24.43 -0.17 -21.33
N ASP A 41 24.75 1.06 -20.96
CA ASP A 41 25.54 1.95 -21.81
C ASP A 41 26.53 2.74 -20.94
N SER A 42 27.80 2.39 -21.11
CA SER A 42 28.93 2.97 -20.39
C SER A 42 29.22 4.38 -20.92
N ALA A 43 28.46 5.37 -20.45
CA ALA A 43 28.79 6.78 -20.57
C ALA A 43 28.92 7.41 -19.18
N SER A 44 29.97 8.21 -19.01
CA SER A 44 30.42 8.91 -17.80
C SER A 44 29.36 9.20 -16.72
N GLY A 45 29.52 8.57 -15.56
CA GLY A 45 28.59 8.62 -14.42
C GLY A 45 28.18 10.02 -13.96
N ASP A 46 29.05 11.03 -14.07
CA ASP A 46 28.73 12.40 -13.62
C ASP A 46 27.73 13.14 -14.54
N GLU A 47 27.72 12.83 -15.85
CA GLU A 47 26.78 13.45 -16.80
C GLU A 47 25.43 12.72 -16.82
N ALA A 48 25.43 11.40 -16.61
CA ALA A 48 24.22 10.61 -16.43
C ALA A 48 23.51 10.93 -15.10
N GLU A 49 24.25 11.06 -14.00
CA GLU A 49 23.68 11.48 -12.70
C GLU A 49 23.11 12.92 -12.77
N GLY A 50 23.79 13.84 -13.45
CA GLY A 50 23.30 15.20 -13.66
C GLY A 50 22.08 15.30 -14.58
N ALA A 51 21.96 14.40 -15.56
CA ALA A 51 20.78 14.28 -16.42
C ALA A 51 19.59 13.66 -15.66
N ASP A 52 19.83 12.63 -14.84
CA ASP A 52 18.83 12.00 -13.99
C ASP A 52 18.29 12.96 -12.92
N ASP A 53 19.13 13.83 -12.36
CA ASP A 53 18.72 14.87 -11.41
C ASP A 53 17.86 15.96 -12.07
N ALA A 54 18.19 16.34 -13.30
CA ALA A 54 17.41 17.32 -14.05
C ALA A 54 16.04 16.75 -14.47
N GLU A 55 15.99 15.51 -14.95
CA GLU A 55 14.75 14.80 -15.28
C GLU A 55 13.87 14.64 -14.04
N ARG A 56 14.45 14.23 -12.91
CA ARG A 56 13.73 14.12 -11.64
C ARG A 56 13.20 15.46 -11.15
N ALA A 57 13.96 16.54 -11.30
CA ALA A 57 13.51 17.88 -10.94
C ALA A 57 12.34 18.34 -11.83
N GLU A 58 12.35 18.00 -13.12
CA GLU A 58 11.24 18.27 -14.03
C GLU A 58 9.99 17.46 -13.65
N GLU A 59 10.16 16.18 -13.36
CA GLU A 59 9.08 15.32 -12.84
C GLU A 59 8.48 15.89 -11.55
N ASP A 60 9.32 16.29 -10.59
CA ASP A 60 8.87 16.85 -9.32
C ASP A 60 8.14 18.17 -9.52
N ALA A 61 8.60 19.03 -10.44
CA ALA A 61 7.90 20.25 -10.81
C ALA A 61 6.53 19.95 -11.45
N ARG A 62 6.42 18.92 -12.30
CA ARG A 62 5.14 18.48 -12.89
C ARG A 62 4.19 17.94 -11.83
N VAL A 63 4.67 17.09 -10.92
CA VAL A 63 3.91 16.54 -9.79
C VAL A 63 3.41 17.65 -8.87
N ALA A 64 4.23 18.67 -8.61
CA ALA A 64 3.89 19.83 -7.79
C ALA A 64 2.87 20.76 -8.47
N ALA A 65 2.89 20.88 -9.80
CA ALA A 65 1.94 21.68 -10.55
C ALA A 65 0.53 21.06 -10.60
N MET A 66 0.41 19.73 -10.44
CA MET A 66 -0.89 19.08 -10.39
C MET A 66 -1.64 19.37 -9.08
N PRO A 67 -2.98 19.44 -9.12
CA PRO A 67 -3.80 19.56 -7.92
C PRO A 67 -3.42 18.52 -6.85
N PRO A 68 -3.64 18.80 -5.55
CA PRO A 68 -3.30 17.87 -4.49
C PRO A 68 -3.97 16.50 -4.66
N GLY A 69 -5.19 16.45 -5.21
CA GLY A 69 -5.94 15.21 -5.43
C GLY A 69 -6.09 14.43 -4.12
N LEU A 70 -5.65 13.18 -4.14
CA LEU A 70 -5.70 12.28 -2.99
C LEU A 70 -4.85 12.78 -1.81
N ALA A 71 -3.81 13.57 -2.06
CA ALA A 71 -2.96 14.15 -1.01
C ALA A 71 -3.65 15.29 -0.23
N ALA A 72 -4.79 15.81 -0.69
CA ALA A 72 -5.57 16.77 0.09
C ALA A 72 -6.05 16.12 1.42
N PRO A 73 -6.01 16.81 2.57
CA PRO A 73 -6.36 16.21 3.86
C PRO A 73 -7.73 15.52 3.90
N LYS A 74 -8.75 16.13 3.30
CA LYS A 74 -10.09 15.52 3.17
C LYS A 74 -10.04 14.22 2.37
N MET A 75 -9.29 14.21 1.27
CA MET A 75 -9.19 13.06 0.38
C MET A 75 -8.34 11.92 0.96
N ARG A 76 -7.37 12.23 1.81
CA ARG A 76 -6.67 11.19 2.60
C ARG A 76 -7.64 10.46 3.52
N GLU A 77 -8.50 11.17 4.24
CA GLU A 77 -9.53 10.53 5.08
C GLU A 77 -10.52 9.69 4.26
N VAL A 78 -10.86 10.11 3.03
CA VAL A 78 -11.66 9.28 2.10
C VAL A 78 -10.89 8.02 1.69
N ALA A 79 -9.62 8.15 1.30
CA ALA A 79 -8.77 7.04 0.91
C ALA A 79 -8.61 6.00 2.03
N TRP A 80 -8.36 6.44 3.27
CA TRP A 80 -8.23 5.54 4.42
C TRP A 80 -9.52 4.77 4.71
N LYS A 81 -10.68 5.42 4.57
CA LYS A 81 -11.98 4.77 4.74
C LYS A 81 -12.28 3.74 3.66
N LEU A 82 -11.96 4.06 2.39
CA LEU A 82 -12.10 3.12 1.29
C LEU A 82 -11.20 1.90 1.51
N LEU A 83 -9.92 2.12 1.82
CA LEU A 83 -8.97 1.05 2.11
C LEU A 83 -9.43 0.20 3.30
N ALA A 84 -9.81 0.81 4.42
CA ALA A 84 -10.27 0.09 5.61
C ALA A 84 -11.55 -0.72 5.37
N SER A 85 -12.38 -0.34 4.40
CA SER A 85 -13.53 -1.16 4.02
C SER A 85 -13.09 -2.47 3.36
N ALA A 86 -12.01 -2.46 2.57
CA ALA A 86 -11.43 -3.65 1.97
C ALA A 86 -10.62 -4.44 3.01
N GLU A 87 -9.75 -3.80 3.77
CA GLU A 87 -8.84 -4.53 4.66
C GLU A 87 -9.51 -5.02 5.95
N GLY A 88 -10.55 -4.33 6.42
CA GLY A 88 -11.17 -4.60 7.72
C GLY A 88 -12.69 -4.48 7.79
N SER A 89 -13.38 -4.39 6.64
CA SER A 89 -14.85 -4.27 6.56
C SER A 89 -15.42 -3.16 7.46
N THR A 90 -14.70 -2.03 7.56
CA THR A 90 -15.06 -0.90 8.43
C THR A 90 -14.71 0.44 7.79
N LEU A 91 -15.41 1.52 8.19
CA LEU A 91 -15.00 2.89 7.89
C LEU A 91 -14.22 3.54 9.04
N ASP A 92 -14.17 2.90 10.21
CA ASP A 92 -13.31 3.33 11.30
C ASP A 92 -11.88 2.83 11.05
N TRP A 93 -11.20 3.45 10.10
CA TRP A 93 -9.85 3.07 9.71
C TRP A 93 -8.85 3.17 10.88
N ARG A 94 -9.12 4.02 11.88
CA ARG A 94 -8.26 4.16 13.06
C ARG A 94 -8.29 2.92 13.96
N SER A 95 -9.36 2.12 13.90
CA SER A 95 -9.39 0.83 14.59
C SER A 95 -8.29 -0.13 14.09
N GLN A 96 -7.82 0.05 12.86
CA GLN A 96 -6.84 -0.84 12.23
C GLN A 96 -5.43 -0.72 12.84
N TYR A 97 -5.07 0.38 13.51
CA TYR A 97 -3.76 0.47 14.19
C TYR A 97 -3.53 -0.67 15.19
N ALA A 98 -4.61 -1.09 15.86
CA ALA A 98 -4.58 -2.15 16.88
C ALA A 98 -4.98 -3.52 16.31
N SER A 99 -5.32 -3.61 15.02
CA SER A 99 -5.65 -4.89 14.38
C SER A 99 -4.42 -5.79 14.39
N ILE A 100 -4.63 -7.05 14.77
CA ILE A 100 -3.63 -8.11 14.72
C ILE A 100 -4.31 -9.46 14.77
N GLU A 101 -4.04 -10.30 13.78
CA GLU A 101 -4.58 -11.66 13.68
C GLU A 101 -3.72 -12.53 12.74
N ASP A 102 -3.84 -13.84 12.85
CA ASP A 102 -3.37 -14.76 11.82
C ASP A 102 -4.61 -15.30 11.10
N ASN A 103 -4.69 -15.02 9.80
CA ASN A 103 -5.81 -15.40 8.94
C ASN A 103 -5.58 -16.75 8.21
N GLY A 104 -4.46 -17.42 8.50
CA GLY A 104 -4.12 -18.73 7.95
C GLY A 104 -3.59 -18.71 6.52
N ASP A 105 -3.13 -17.56 6.02
CA ASP A 105 -2.57 -17.44 4.66
C ASP A 105 -1.11 -17.90 4.54
N GLY A 106 -0.50 -18.28 5.67
CA GLY A 106 0.89 -18.75 5.74
C GLY A 106 1.93 -17.66 5.98
N THR A 107 1.51 -16.43 6.29
CA THR A 107 2.41 -15.30 6.63
C THR A 107 2.46 -15.00 8.13
N GLY A 108 1.76 -15.77 8.96
CA GLY A 108 1.71 -15.61 10.42
C GLY A 108 0.78 -14.46 10.81
N TYR A 109 1.15 -13.68 11.81
CA TYR A 109 0.35 -12.51 12.19
C TYR A 109 0.40 -11.44 11.10
N ASN A 110 -0.77 -10.93 10.71
CA ASN A 110 -0.99 -9.69 9.97
C ASN A 110 -1.51 -8.61 10.94
N ALA A 111 -0.94 -7.40 10.91
CA ALA A 111 -1.26 -6.36 11.89
C ALA A 111 -1.18 -4.91 11.35
N GLY A 112 -1.91 -4.00 11.98
CA GLY A 112 -1.81 -2.56 11.71
C GLY A 112 -2.51 -2.07 10.43
N ILE A 113 -2.36 -0.77 10.15
CA ILE A 113 -3.13 -0.07 9.09
C ILE A 113 -2.77 -0.44 7.64
N ILE A 114 -1.68 -1.18 7.44
CA ILE A 114 -1.22 -1.67 6.13
C ILE A 114 -0.94 -3.18 6.15
N GLY A 115 -1.34 -3.88 7.22
CA GLY A 115 -1.20 -5.33 7.32
C GLY A 115 0.24 -5.84 7.34
N PHE A 116 1.06 -5.35 8.27
CA PHE A 116 2.41 -5.86 8.53
C PHE A 116 2.37 -7.36 8.83
N CYS A 117 3.19 -8.20 8.19
CA CYS A 117 3.22 -9.64 8.50
C CYS A 117 4.49 -10.12 9.21
N SER A 118 4.33 -11.00 10.21
CA SER A 118 5.46 -11.58 10.94
C SER A 118 6.36 -12.46 10.07
N GLY A 119 5.80 -13.05 9.01
CA GLY A 119 6.50 -13.92 8.07
C GLY A 119 7.09 -13.23 6.84
N THR A 120 6.86 -11.93 6.63
CA THR A 120 7.31 -11.18 5.44
C THR A 120 8.35 -10.10 5.74
N HIS A 121 9.05 -10.22 6.86
CA HIS A 121 10.11 -9.30 7.33
C HIS A 121 9.67 -7.89 7.74
N ASP A 122 8.63 -7.33 7.15
CA ASP A 122 8.18 -5.96 7.38
C ASP A 122 7.67 -5.71 8.81
N MET A 123 6.97 -6.66 9.45
CA MET A 123 6.62 -6.53 10.87
C MET A 123 7.86 -6.52 11.76
N LEU A 124 8.85 -7.38 11.47
CA LEU A 124 10.12 -7.40 12.21
C LEU A 124 10.83 -6.06 12.07
N ALA A 125 11.02 -5.58 10.85
CA ALA A 125 11.68 -4.30 10.57
C ALA A 125 10.96 -3.13 11.26
N PHE A 126 9.63 -3.13 11.23
CA PHE A 126 8.81 -2.11 11.89
C PHE A 126 8.98 -2.13 13.42
N VAL A 127 8.82 -3.31 14.04
CA VAL A 127 8.93 -3.45 15.50
C VAL A 127 10.34 -3.17 15.99
N GLU A 128 11.37 -3.64 15.28
CA GLU A 128 12.77 -3.32 15.60
C GLU A 128 13.03 -1.83 15.54
N SER A 129 12.63 -1.14 14.47
CA SER A 129 12.85 0.29 14.36
C SER A 129 12.10 1.06 15.45
N PHE A 130 10.85 0.68 15.74
CA PHE A 130 10.05 1.36 16.74
C PHE A 130 10.64 1.18 18.13
N THR A 131 10.98 -0.06 18.52
CA THR A 131 11.53 -0.39 19.84
C THR A 131 12.94 0.16 20.04
N GLY A 132 13.72 0.33 18.96
CA GLY A 132 15.00 1.04 19.01
C GLY A 132 14.87 2.50 19.45
N ALA A 133 13.79 3.19 19.06
CA ALA A 133 13.48 4.56 19.48
C ALA A 133 12.65 4.62 20.78
N HIS A 134 11.89 3.55 21.07
CA HIS A 134 10.98 3.43 22.21
C HIS A 134 11.28 2.12 22.99
N PRO A 135 12.38 2.06 23.76
CA PRO A 135 12.85 0.83 24.39
C PRO A 135 11.88 0.28 25.45
N ASP A 136 11.05 1.13 26.04
CA ASP A 136 10.02 0.76 27.02
C ASP A 136 8.72 0.23 26.38
N SER A 137 8.68 0.12 25.05
CA SER A 137 7.52 -0.42 24.33
C SER A 137 7.20 -1.84 24.78
N PRO A 138 5.91 -2.19 24.95
CA PRO A 138 5.48 -3.57 25.21
C PRO A 138 5.96 -4.59 24.17
N LEU A 139 6.35 -4.14 22.97
CA LEU A 139 6.83 -4.99 21.89
C LEU A 139 8.32 -5.33 21.98
N ALA A 140 9.11 -4.58 22.74
CA ALA A 140 10.57 -4.77 22.82
C ALA A 140 10.99 -6.20 23.23
N PRO A 141 10.32 -6.88 24.18
CA PRO A 141 10.65 -8.27 24.53
C PRO A 141 10.43 -9.29 23.39
N PHE A 142 9.61 -8.96 22.40
CA PHE A 142 9.25 -9.88 21.30
C PHE A 142 10.19 -9.80 20.09
N VAL A 143 11.05 -8.79 20.01
CA VAL A 143 12.01 -8.63 18.90
C VAL A 143 12.84 -9.91 18.64
N PRO A 144 13.42 -10.59 19.64
CA PRO A 144 14.16 -11.82 19.39
C PRO A 144 13.31 -12.97 18.84
N ALA A 145 12.02 -13.04 19.19
CA ALA A 145 11.10 -14.03 18.65
C ALA A 145 10.71 -13.69 17.22
N LEU A 146 10.40 -12.41 16.93
CA LEU A 146 10.15 -11.94 15.56
C LEU A 146 11.30 -12.30 14.60
N ARG A 147 12.56 -12.12 15.02
CA ARG A 147 13.73 -12.53 14.22
C ARG A 147 13.78 -14.03 13.89
N LYS A 148 13.26 -14.87 14.79
CA LYS A 148 13.29 -16.33 14.61
C LYS A 148 12.17 -16.82 13.72
N VAL A 149 11.01 -16.17 13.79
CA VAL A 149 9.82 -16.59 13.02
C VAL A 149 9.75 -15.92 11.64
N ASP A 150 10.54 -14.88 11.41
CA ASP A 150 10.64 -14.20 10.12
C ASP A 150 10.89 -15.20 8.97
N GLY A 151 10.15 -15.03 7.87
CA GLY A 151 10.09 -15.99 6.76
C GLY A 151 9.19 -17.22 7.00
N SER A 152 8.41 -17.27 8.09
CA SER A 152 7.49 -18.37 8.40
C SER A 152 6.16 -17.90 9.01
N ALA A 153 5.17 -18.80 9.06
CA ALA A 153 3.90 -18.59 9.77
C ALA A 153 3.97 -18.90 11.28
N SER A 154 5.16 -19.07 11.86
CA SER A 154 5.30 -19.51 13.25
C SER A 154 4.94 -18.41 14.25
N HIS A 155 4.28 -18.78 15.35
CA HIS A 155 4.03 -17.91 16.51
C HIS A 155 4.95 -18.20 17.70
N GLU A 156 5.98 -19.03 17.51
CA GLU A 156 6.87 -19.45 18.58
C GLU A 156 7.55 -18.25 19.26
N GLY A 157 7.32 -18.09 20.57
CA GLY A 157 7.86 -16.98 21.36
C GLY A 157 7.09 -15.65 21.20
N LEU A 158 6.09 -15.58 20.31
CA LEU A 158 5.13 -14.48 20.23
C LEU A 158 3.92 -14.76 21.11
N ASP A 159 3.38 -15.97 21.03
CA ASP A 159 2.20 -16.35 21.81
C ASP A 159 2.50 -16.56 23.30
N PRO A 160 1.53 -16.26 24.19
CA PRO A 160 0.23 -15.62 23.91
C PRO A 160 0.26 -14.08 23.99
N GLY A 161 1.41 -13.48 24.30
CA GLY A 161 1.50 -12.08 24.75
C GLY A 161 1.58 -11.05 23.63
N PHE A 162 2.03 -11.44 22.44
CA PHE A 162 2.36 -10.49 21.36
C PHE A 162 1.15 -9.70 20.88
N THR A 163 -0.01 -10.34 20.71
CA THR A 163 -1.24 -9.65 20.27
C THR A 163 -1.72 -8.61 21.27
N ALA A 164 -1.59 -8.88 22.57
CA ALA A 164 -1.90 -7.92 23.63
C ALA A 164 -0.88 -6.77 23.66
N ALA A 165 0.41 -7.06 23.45
CA ALA A 165 1.47 -6.05 23.38
C ALA A 165 1.30 -5.12 22.16
N TRP A 166 0.88 -5.66 21.01
CA TRP A 166 0.56 -4.88 19.81
C TRP A 166 -0.61 -3.92 20.08
N LYS A 167 -1.73 -4.44 20.59
CA LYS A 167 -2.90 -3.63 20.95
C LYS A 167 -2.55 -2.56 21.98
N LYS A 168 -1.73 -2.89 22.97
CA LYS A 168 -1.27 -1.92 23.97
C LYS A 168 -0.39 -0.83 23.35
N SER A 169 0.51 -1.20 22.44
CA SER A 169 1.35 -0.24 21.73
C SER A 169 0.53 0.67 20.81
N ALA A 170 -0.56 0.17 20.23
CA ALA A 170 -1.48 0.96 19.41
C ALA A 170 -2.22 2.08 20.17
N GLU A 171 -2.22 2.06 21.51
CA GLU A 171 -2.68 3.18 22.34
C GLU A 171 -1.72 4.38 22.33
N ASP A 172 -0.43 4.15 22.04
CA ASP A 172 0.60 5.20 21.96
C ASP A 172 0.49 6.00 20.64
N PRO A 173 0.33 7.33 20.69
CA PRO A 173 0.39 8.18 19.50
C PRO A 173 1.67 8.00 18.68
N ALA A 174 2.82 7.72 19.30
CA ALA A 174 4.09 7.54 18.60
C ALA A 174 4.09 6.25 17.74
N PHE A 175 3.46 5.18 18.23
CA PHE A 175 3.30 3.93 17.48
C PHE A 175 2.39 4.12 16.29
N ARG A 176 1.25 4.81 16.47
CA ARG A 176 0.35 5.16 15.36
C ARG A 176 1.05 6.02 14.31
N ALA A 177 1.78 7.05 14.74
CA ALA A 177 2.57 7.88 13.84
C ALA A 177 3.68 7.09 13.12
N ALA A 178 4.24 6.06 13.75
CA ALA A 178 5.21 5.17 13.09
C ALA A 178 4.55 4.35 11.98
N GLN A 179 3.36 3.78 12.21
CA GLN A 179 2.61 3.10 11.16
C GLN A 179 2.22 4.04 10.02
N ASP A 180 1.76 5.26 10.35
CA ASP A 180 1.44 6.28 9.34
C ASP A 180 2.64 6.59 8.45
N ARG A 181 3.83 6.73 9.02
CA ARG A 181 5.06 6.99 8.25
C ARG A 181 5.35 5.86 7.26
N VAL A 182 5.22 4.60 7.66
CA VAL A 182 5.44 3.47 6.75
C VAL A 182 4.42 3.49 5.62
N ARG A 183 3.13 3.59 5.94
CA ARG A 183 2.05 3.69 4.94
C ARG A 183 2.34 4.82 3.95
N ASP A 184 2.71 5.98 4.47
CA ASP A 184 2.90 7.17 3.66
C ASP A 184 4.10 7.03 2.72
N GLN A 185 5.25 6.63 3.25
CA GLN A 185 6.50 6.59 2.50
C GLN A 185 6.58 5.41 1.55
N GLN A 186 6.07 4.23 1.94
CA GLN A 186 6.19 3.01 1.14
C GLN A 186 5.07 2.82 0.12
N TYR A 187 3.89 3.40 0.36
CA TYR A 187 2.70 3.11 -0.45
C TYR A 187 2.02 4.37 -0.96
N PHE A 188 1.63 5.29 -0.07
CA PHE A 188 0.79 6.42 -0.45
C PHE A 188 1.52 7.44 -1.32
N GLU A 189 2.66 7.96 -0.86
CA GLU A 189 3.43 8.97 -1.58
C GLU A 189 3.94 8.46 -2.95
N PRO A 190 4.53 7.24 -3.06
CA PRO A 190 4.93 6.71 -4.36
C PRO A 190 3.74 6.51 -5.31
N ALA A 191 2.61 5.97 -4.82
CA ALA A 191 1.44 5.76 -5.65
C ALA A 191 0.85 7.07 -6.16
N VAL A 192 0.71 8.08 -5.30
CA VAL A 192 0.21 9.41 -5.67
C VAL A 192 1.18 10.11 -6.62
N ARG A 193 2.49 10.03 -6.38
CA ARG A 193 3.51 10.58 -7.29
C ARG A 193 3.41 9.93 -8.67
N GLN A 194 3.38 8.60 -8.72
CA GLN A 194 3.33 7.87 -9.98
C GLN A 194 2.03 8.15 -10.76
N ALA A 195 0.89 8.19 -10.06
CA ALA A 195 -0.39 8.54 -10.67
C ALA A 195 -0.37 9.95 -11.25
N LYS A 196 0.25 10.91 -10.57
CA LYS A 196 0.44 12.27 -11.09
C LYS A 196 1.34 12.30 -12.32
N LEU A 197 2.44 11.54 -12.35
CA LEU A 197 3.28 11.43 -13.55
C LEU A 197 2.51 10.88 -14.76
N ASP A 198 1.56 9.99 -14.52
CA ASP A 198 0.67 9.44 -15.55
C ASP A 198 -0.52 10.37 -15.88
N GLY A 199 -0.63 11.52 -15.21
CA GLY A 199 -1.66 12.53 -15.42
C GLY A 199 -3.03 12.17 -14.84
N LEU A 200 -3.07 11.27 -13.86
CA LEU A 200 -4.32 10.77 -13.27
C LEU A 200 -4.88 11.71 -12.19
N GLY A 201 -6.20 11.83 -12.18
CA GLY A 201 -6.99 12.52 -11.16
C GLY A 201 -7.10 11.74 -9.85
N THR A 202 -7.95 12.22 -8.94
CA THR A 202 -8.05 11.69 -7.57
C THR A 202 -8.47 10.22 -7.52
N LEU A 203 -9.40 9.78 -8.38
CA LEU A 203 -9.77 8.36 -8.47
C LEU A 203 -8.59 7.51 -8.92
N GLY A 204 -7.86 7.91 -9.97
CA GLY A 204 -6.71 7.15 -10.45
C GLY A 204 -5.57 7.07 -9.43
N GLN A 205 -5.35 8.15 -8.67
CA GLN A 205 -4.44 8.14 -7.51
C GLN A 205 -4.87 7.12 -6.45
N PHE A 206 -6.17 7.02 -6.15
CA PHE A 206 -6.68 6.02 -5.21
C PHE A 206 -6.51 4.59 -5.75
N VAL A 207 -6.82 4.36 -7.02
CA VAL A 207 -6.63 3.06 -7.69
C VAL A 207 -5.16 2.61 -7.59
N TYR A 208 -4.21 3.52 -7.79
CA TYR A 208 -2.78 3.23 -7.67
C TYR A 208 -2.39 2.91 -6.24
N PHE A 209 -2.88 3.72 -5.29
CA PHE A 209 -2.60 3.52 -3.88
C PHE A 209 -3.14 2.17 -3.38
N ASP A 210 -4.39 1.84 -3.71
CA ASP A 210 -5.03 0.57 -3.35
C ASP A 210 -4.28 -0.63 -3.94
N ALA A 211 -3.89 -0.56 -5.22
CA ALA A 211 -3.10 -1.60 -5.87
C ALA A 211 -1.71 -1.76 -5.25
N MET A 212 -1.03 -0.65 -4.91
CA MET A 212 0.28 -0.69 -4.27
C MET A 212 0.22 -1.25 -2.86
N VAL A 213 -0.84 -0.95 -2.10
CA VAL A 213 -1.07 -1.60 -0.79
C VAL A 213 -1.28 -3.09 -0.98
N LEU A 214 -2.19 -3.53 -1.87
CA LEU A 214 -2.56 -4.94 -2.01
C LEU A 214 -1.45 -5.81 -2.63
N GLN A 215 -0.73 -5.29 -3.63
CA GLN A 215 0.22 -6.06 -4.44
C GLN A 215 1.68 -5.74 -4.11
N GLY A 216 1.94 -4.69 -3.32
CA GLY A 216 3.28 -4.19 -3.05
C GLY A 216 3.85 -3.31 -4.18
N PRO A 217 4.91 -2.53 -3.90
CA PRO A 217 5.52 -1.60 -4.84
C PRO A 217 6.53 -2.26 -5.80
N GLY A 218 6.53 -3.59 -5.93
CA GLY A 218 7.53 -4.30 -6.73
C GLY A 218 7.31 -4.21 -8.24
N ALA A 219 8.32 -4.66 -8.98
CA ALA A 219 8.39 -4.61 -10.45
C ALA A 219 8.09 -5.97 -11.13
N GLU A 220 7.96 -7.03 -10.34
CA GLU A 220 7.43 -8.32 -10.73
C GLU A 220 6.03 -8.20 -11.35
N GLU A 221 5.64 -9.17 -12.17
CA GLU A 221 4.40 -9.12 -12.97
C GLU A 221 3.14 -8.96 -12.10
N ASP A 222 3.16 -9.49 -10.89
CA ASP A 222 2.07 -9.43 -9.92
C ASP A 222 2.22 -8.32 -8.88
N GLY A 223 3.24 -7.45 -9.01
CA GLY A 223 3.43 -6.23 -8.23
C GLY A 223 2.84 -4.99 -8.92
N PHE A 224 2.79 -3.85 -8.21
CA PHE A 224 2.18 -2.62 -8.73
C PHE A 224 2.80 -2.14 -10.06
N TYR A 225 4.14 -2.07 -10.15
CA TYR A 225 4.77 -1.58 -11.39
C TYR A 225 4.64 -2.59 -12.54
N GLY A 226 4.52 -3.89 -12.24
CA GLY A 226 4.18 -4.91 -13.24
C GLY A 226 2.79 -4.71 -13.83
N ILE A 227 1.77 -4.52 -12.96
CA ILE A 227 0.40 -4.21 -13.37
C ILE A 227 0.36 -2.93 -14.21
N ARG A 228 1.03 -1.87 -13.76
CA ARG A 228 1.13 -0.61 -14.50
C ARG A 228 1.75 -0.81 -15.88
N LYS A 229 2.85 -1.58 -15.98
CA LYS A 229 3.50 -1.89 -17.26
C LYS A 229 2.56 -2.63 -18.22
N VAL A 230 1.79 -3.60 -17.73
CA VAL A 230 0.78 -4.29 -18.54
C VAL A 230 -0.30 -3.32 -19.01
N ALA A 231 -0.75 -2.40 -18.17
CA ALA A 231 -1.75 -1.40 -18.53
C ALA A 231 -1.26 -0.43 -19.62
N MET A 232 -0.05 0.10 -19.44
CA MET A 232 0.59 1.02 -20.41
C MET A 232 0.85 0.38 -21.78
N ALA A 233 1.03 -0.94 -21.83
CA ALA A 233 1.16 -1.66 -23.10
C ALA A 233 -0.17 -1.76 -23.87
N ARG A 234 -1.31 -1.50 -23.22
CA ARG A 234 -2.66 -1.66 -23.76
C ARG A 234 -3.40 -0.32 -23.93
N ALA A 235 -3.05 0.71 -23.16
CA ALA A 235 -3.63 2.05 -23.26
C ALA A 235 -2.60 3.12 -22.83
N ASP A 236 -2.58 4.24 -23.55
CA ASP A 236 -1.75 5.39 -23.20
C ASP A 236 -2.22 6.02 -21.88
N THR A 237 -1.27 6.49 -21.07
CA THR A 237 -1.55 7.33 -19.91
C THR A 237 -2.08 8.70 -20.35
N VAL A 238 -2.62 9.49 -19.42
CA VAL A 238 -3.11 10.84 -19.76
C VAL A 238 -1.96 11.75 -20.22
N THR A 239 -0.81 11.65 -19.55
CA THR A 239 0.43 12.31 -19.99
C THR A 239 0.85 11.86 -21.40
N GLY A 240 0.63 10.59 -21.75
CA GLY A 240 0.87 10.04 -23.09
C GLY A 240 -0.18 10.44 -24.15
N GLY A 241 -1.18 11.25 -23.79
CA GLY A 241 -2.27 11.66 -24.68
C GLY A 241 -3.50 10.75 -24.67
N GLY A 242 -3.54 9.77 -23.77
CA GLY A 242 -4.66 8.86 -23.59
C GLY A 242 -5.84 9.44 -22.80
N ASN A 243 -6.95 8.71 -22.79
CA ASN A 243 -8.13 9.05 -21.98
C ASN A 243 -8.03 8.39 -20.60
N GLU A 244 -8.20 9.18 -19.53
CA GLU A 244 -8.08 8.69 -18.15
C GLU A 244 -8.98 7.47 -17.88
N SER A 245 -10.25 7.53 -18.26
CA SER A 245 -11.18 6.42 -18.00
C SER A 245 -10.85 5.16 -18.80
N ALA A 246 -10.36 5.31 -20.02
CA ALA A 246 -9.89 4.18 -20.82
C ALA A 246 -8.66 3.52 -20.17
N TYR A 247 -7.70 4.32 -19.75
CA TYR A 247 -6.51 3.85 -19.06
C TYR A 247 -6.84 3.15 -17.73
N LEU A 248 -7.68 3.76 -16.89
CA LEU A 248 -8.08 3.19 -15.61
C LEU A 248 -8.86 1.89 -15.77
N ASN A 249 -9.72 1.75 -16.79
CA ASN A 249 -10.38 0.47 -17.06
C ASN A 249 -9.36 -0.64 -17.35
N VAL A 250 -8.38 -0.35 -18.21
CA VAL A 250 -7.30 -1.29 -18.56
C VAL A 250 -6.44 -1.64 -17.34
N PHE A 251 -6.10 -0.65 -16.51
CA PHE A 251 -5.36 -0.89 -15.27
C PHE A 251 -6.14 -1.78 -14.30
N LEU A 252 -7.44 -1.49 -14.09
CA LEU A 252 -8.30 -2.27 -13.22
C LEU A 252 -8.50 -3.70 -13.75
N ASP A 253 -8.51 -3.91 -15.07
CA ASP A 253 -8.53 -5.24 -15.67
C ASP A 253 -7.24 -6.03 -15.34
N ALA A 254 -6.07 -5.42 -15.52
CA ALA A 254 -4.79 -6.04 -15.19
C ALA A 254 -4.65 -6.35 -13.69
N ALA A 255 -5.02 -5.40 -12.81
CA ALA A 255 -5.00 -5.61 -11.37
C ALA A 255 -5.94 -6.76 -10.95
N ARG A 256 -7.12 -6.84 -11.56
CA ARG A 256 -8.09 -7.92 -11.33
C ARG A 256 -7.59 -9.29 -11.80
N GLU A 257 -6.87 -9.35 -12.93
CA GLU A 257 -6.21 -10.57 -13.39
C GLU A 257 -5.18 -11.07 -12.36
N VAL A 258 -4.36 -10.16 -11.83
CA VAL A 258 -3.38 -10.48 -10.78
C VAL A 258 -4.07 -11.01 -9.53
N MET A 259 -5.09 -10.32 -9.01
CA MET A 259 -5.87 -10.77 -7.83
C MET A 259 -6.40 -12.20 -8.02
N LYS A 260 -6.98 -12.49 -9.19
CA LYS A 260 -7.53 -13.82 -9.50
C LYS A 260 -6.47 -14.92 -9.65
N SER A 261 -5.21 -14.57 -9.88
CA SER A 261 -4.13 -15.55 -9.89
C SER A 261 -3.72 -16.00 -8.47
N LYS A 262 -3.99 -15.18 -7.45
CA LYS A 262 -3.62 -15.42 -6.04
C LYS A 262 -4.77 -16.11 -5.29
N LYS A 263 -4.48 -17.26 -4.67
CA LYS A 263 -5.50 -18.10 -3.98
C LYS A 263 -6.27 -17.35 -2.88
N ASN A 264 -5.61 -16.43 -2.18
CA ASN A 264 -6.16 -15.66 -1.09
C ASN A 264 -6.84 -14.34 -1.52
N GLN A 265 -6.80 -13.95 -2.81
CA GLN A 265 -7.33 -12.67 -3.32
C GLN A 265 -8.42 -12.84 -4.39
N GLN A 266 -9.19 -13.93 -4.32
CA GLN A 266 -10.20 -14.26 -5.34
C GLN A 266 -11.41 -13.31 -5.36
N ASP A 267 -11.74 -12.68 -4.24
CA ASP A 267 -12.78 -11.65 -4.17
C ASP A 267 -12.24 -10.34 -4.73
N THR A 268 -12.88 -9.84 -5.79
CA THR A 268 -12.47 -8.64 -6.53
C THR A 268 -13.42 -7.46 -6.30
N SER A 269 -14.26 -7.49 -5.25
CA SER A 269 -15.24 -6.44 -4.94
C SER A 269 -14.63 -5.04 -4.78
N ARG A 270 -13.39 -4.95 -4.26
CA ARG A 270 -12.64 -3.68 -4.19
C ARG A 270 -12.47 -3.00 -5.56
N ILE A 271 -12.36 -3.80 -6.62
CA ILE A 271 -12.34 -3.32 -8.00
C ILE A 271 -13.77 -3.26 -8.53
N ASP A 272 -14.46 -4.39 -8.59
CA ASP A 272 -15.69 -4.59 -9.37
C ASP A 272 -16.88 -3.77 -8.82
N THR A 273 -17.00 -3.62 -7.50
CA THR A 273 -18.15 -2.95 -6.85
C THR A 273 -17.79 -1.69 -6.07
N ALA A 274 -16.55 -1.19 -6.24
CA ALA A 274 -16.11 0.08 -5.69
C ALA A 274 -15.35 0.93 -6.74
N GLN A 275 -14.09 0.63 -7.04
CA GLN A 275 -13.29 1.47 -7.94
C GLN A 275 -13.89 1.59 -9.35
N ARG A 276 -14.29 0.46 -9.93
CA ARG A 276 -14.95 0.41 -11.25
C ARG A 276 -16.32 1.09 -11.20
N TYR A 277 -17.05 0.93 -10.10
CA TYR A 277 -18.31 1.64 -9.90
C TYR A 277 -18.13 3.17 -9.92
N PHE A 278 -17.14 3.72 -9.22
CA PHE A 278 -16.86 5.16 -9.26
C PHE A 278 -16.46 5.63 -10.67
N LEU A 279 -15.67 4.81 -11.38
CA LEU A 279 -15.24 5.08 -12.74
C LEU A 279 -16.41 5.12 -13.73
N GLU A 280 -17.30 4.13 -13.69
CA GLU A 280 -18.49 4.04 -14.54
C GLU A 280 -19.48 5.19 -14.31
N HIS A 281 -19.50 5.76 -13.10
CA HIS A 281 -20.31 6.92 -12.75
C HIS A 281 -19.57 8.25 -12.97
N ALA A 282 -18.45 8.23 -13.71
CA ALA A 282 -17.63 9.39 -14.05
C ALA A 282 -17.16 10.22 -12.83
N ASN A 283 -17.04 9.61 -11.65
CA ASN A 283 -16.54 10.29 -10.46
C ASN A 283 -15.01 10.22 -10.38
N LEU A 284 -14.33 10.79 -11.38
CA LEU A 284 -12.86 10.88 -11.42
C LEU A 284 -12.28 11.72 -10.27
N GLY A 285 -13.09 12.61 -9.69
CA GLY A 285 -12.73 13.41 -8.52
C GLY A 285 -12.78 12.63 -7.20
N LEU A 286 -13.38 11.43 -7.18
CA LEU A 286 -13.65 10.65 -5.97
C LEU A 286 -14.45 11.44 -4.92
N GLU A 287 -15.32 12.34 -5.37
CA GLU A 287 -16.02 13.28 -4.49
C GLU A 287 -17.20 12.58 -3.79
N PRO A 288 -17.38 12.78 -2.47
CA PRO A 288 -18.58 12.35 -1.77
C PRO A 288 -19.87 13.03 -2.28
N PRO A 289 -21.04 12.39 -2.19
CA PRO A 289 -21.28 11.13 -1.47
C PRO A 289 -20.77 9.92 -2.25
N LEU A 290 -20.06 9.02 -1.57
CA LEU A 290 -19.61 7.74 -2.13
C LEU A 290 -20.42 6.61 -1.52
N THR A 291 -20.97 5.75 -2.38
CA THR A 291 -21.61 4.50 -1.96
C THR A 291 -21.01 3.36 -2.79
N TRP A 292 -20.59 2.28 -2.13
CA TRP A 292 -20.02 1.12 -2.78
C TRP A 292 -20.35 -0.16 -2.02
N LYS A 293 -20.02 -1.31 -2.61
CA LYS A 293 -20.08 -2.59 -1.92
C LYS A 293 -18.70 -3.19 -1.77
N MET A 294 -18.43 -3.78 -0.61
CA MET A 294 -17.23 -4.55 -0.32
C MET A 294 -17.65 -5.85 0.36
N TYR A 295 -17.25 -7.00 -0.20
CA TYR A 295 -17.63 -8.34 0.30
C TYR A 295 -19.16 -8.53 0.47
N GLY A 296 -19.96 -7.82 -0.32
CA GLY A 296 -21.43 -7.81 -0.25
C GLY A 296 -22.03 -6.79 0.73
N ASP A 297 -21.24 -6.24 1.65
CA ASP A 297 -21.66 -5.18 2.56
C ASP A 297 -21.65 -3.82 1.88
N THR A 298 -22.62 -2.97 2.21
CA THR A 298 -22.74 -1.62 1.63
C THR A 298 -22.12 -0.59 2.56
N PHE A 299 -21.26 0.25 2.00
CA PHE A 299 -20.57 1.33 2.69
C PHE A 299 -20.94 2.68 2.08
N THR A 300 -20.93 3.72 2.92
CA THR A 300 -21.25 5.08 2.50
C THR A 300 -20.39 6.12 3.20
N ILE A 301 -19.80 7.03 2.43
CA ILE A 301 -19.23 8.29 2.92
C ILE A 301 -20.18 9.41 2.49
N PRO A 302 -20.80 10.15 3.43
CA PRO A 302 -21.70 11.25 3.09
C PRO A 302 -20.91 12.46 2.55
N SER A 303 -21.64 13.42 1.95
CA SER A 303 -21.13 14.70 1.43
C SER A 303 -20.35 15.52 2.46
#